data_AF-A0A535L8X3-F1
#
_entry.id   AF-A0A535L8X3-F1
#
_cell.length_a   1.000
_cell.length_b   1.000
_cell.length_c   1.000
_cell.angle_alpha   90.00
_cell.angle_beta   90.00
_cell.angle_gamma   90.00
#
_symmetry.space_group_name_H-M   'P 1'
#
loop_
_entity.id
_entity.type
_entity.pdbx_description
1 polymer ?
#
loop_
_entity_poly.entity_id
_entity_poly.type
_entity_poly.pdbx_seq_one_letter_code
_entity_poly.pdbx_strand_id
1 'polypeptide(L)'
;SFGNSATGTAAASQIYFHKKTADLDLAQAAMLAGLVRGPTYYSPLKDWANAKLRQKEVLNAMVRDGKVTQAQADQAYQEDVSPPNHMFLPINKVVAPGFVNYVTGLLIKQFGKDKTYGGGLKVYTTLNMKLQQIGQDAITGTQRAISFRRVQQGALVAIDPTSGAI
;
A
#
# COMPACT_ATOMS: atom_id res chain seq x y z
N SER A 1 -11.63 10.77 4.91
CA SER A 1 -11.01 9.70 4.10
C SER A 1 -9.67 10.22 3.61
N PHE A 2 -8.56 9.50 3.80
CA PHE A 2 -7.20 9.97 3.46
C PHE A 2 -6.77 9.67 2.01
N GLY A 3 -7.69 9.32 1.11
CA GLY A 3 -7.36 8.96 -0.27
C GLY A 3 -6.53 7.66 -0.35
N ASN A 4 -6.66 6.89 -1.44
CA ASN A 4 -5.91 5.64 -1.63
C ASN A 4 -5.99 4.64 -0.46
N SER A 5 -7.20 4.21 -0.10
CA SER A 5 -7.42 3.05 0.79
C SER A 5 -6.95 3.20 2.24
N ALA A 6 -6.49 4.38 2.67
CA ALA A 6 -6.25 4.70 4.07
C ALA A 6 -7.51 5.25 4.75
N THR A 7 -8.31 4.37 5.34
CA THR A 7 -9.38 4.77 6.26
C THR A 7 -8.82 4.81 7.69
N GLY A 8 -8.31 5.99 8.10
CA GLY A 8 -7.85 6.26 9.47
C GLY A 8 -6.36 6.61 9.59
N THR A 9 -5.98 7.26 10.70
CA THR A 9 -4.60 7.69 11.00
C THR A 9 -3.62 6.52 11.01
N ALA A 10 -4.06 5.34 11.48
CA ALA A 10 -3.30 4.09 11.44
C ALA A 10 -2.93 3.66 10.02
N ALA A 11 -3.89 3.68 9.10
CA ALA A 11 -3.64 3.30 7.71
C ALA A 11 -2.72 4.32 7.02
N ALA A 12 -2.89 5.62 7.26
CA ALA A 12 -2.03 6.65 6.70
C ALA A 12 -0.57 6.53 7.21
N SER A 13 -0.38 6.24 8.50
CA SER A 13 0.95 6.02 9.10
C SER A 13 1.68 4.87 8.42
N GLN A 14 0.95 3.78 8.16
CA GLN A 14 1.52 2.57 7.59
C GLN A 14 1.73 2.65 6.07
N ILE A 15 0.86 3.41 5.36
CA ILE A 15 0.97 3.60 3.91
C ILE A 15 2.09 4.57 3.55
N TYR A 16 2.25 5.68 4.28
CA TYR A 16 3.22 6.70 3.93
C TYR A 16 4.59 6.46 4.59
N PHE A 17 4.62 6.11 5.88
CA PHE A 17 5.85 6.01 6.66
C PHE A 17 6.21 4.59 7.08
N HIS A 18 5.37 3.59 6.80
CA HIS A 18 5.55 2.20 7.22
C HIS A 18 5.73 2.01 8.73
N LYS A 19 5.22 2.96 9.52
CA LYS A 19 5.28 2.96 10.99
C LYS A 19 3.89 2.81 11.60
N LYS A 20 3.82 2.36 12.85
CA LYS A 20 2.60 2.48 13.63
C LYS A 20 2.40 3.95 13.99
N THR A 21 1.16 4.37 14.21
CA THR A 21 0.85 5.77 14.57
C THR A 21 1.56 6.22 15.84
N ALA A 22 1.76 5.31 16.80
CA ALA A 22 2.48 5.61 18.04
C ALA A 22 3.99 5.84 17.86
N ASP A 23 4.55 5.39 16.73
CA ASP A 23 5.99 5.47 16.44
C ASP A 23 6.33 6.67 15.53
N LEU A 24 5.34 7.51 15.21
CA LEU A 24 5.54 8.72 14.43
C LEU A 24 6.13 9.82 15.29
N ASP A 25 7.18 10.46 14.78
CA ASP A 25 7.68 11.72 15.33
C ASP A 25 6.76 12.90 14.97
N LEU A 26 7.12 14.09 15.48
CA LEU A 26 6.35 15.32 15.27
C LEU A 26 6.29 15.73 13.80
N ALA A 27 7.37 15.55 13.04
CA ALA A 27 7.42 15.91 11.64
C ALA A 27 6.46 15.04 10.81
N GLN A 28 6.55 13.73 10.99
CA GLN A 28 5.72 12.75 10.31
C GLN A 28 4.24 12.87 10.70
N ALA A 29 3.95 13.04 12.00
CA ALA A 29 2.59 13.24 12.48
C ALA A 29 1.95 14.52 11.93
N ALA A 30 2.69 15.64 11.90
CA ALA A 30 2.20 16.89 11.33
C ALA A 30 1.94 16.79 9.82
N MET A 31 2.78 16.05 9.10
CA MET A 31 2.60 15.80 7.67
C MET A 31 1.31 15.01 7.40
N LEU A 32 1.06 13.94 8.16
CA LEU A 32 -0.18 13.15 8.04
C LEU A 32 -1.43 13.93 8.45
N ALA A 33 -1.34 14.74 9.50
CA ALA A 33 -2.46 15.61 9.91
C ALA A 33 -2.81 16.63 8.82
N GLY A 34 -1.82 17.11 8.07
CA GLY A 34 -2.00 17.99 6.92
C GLY A 34 -2.84 17.36 5.79
N LEU A 35 -2.72 16.04 5.60
CA LEU A 35 -3.40 15.27 4.57
C LEU A 35 -4.92 15.12 4.78
N VAL A 36 -5.40 15.20 6.03
CA VAL A 36 -6.83 15.01 6.37
C VAL A 36 -7.75 15.89 5.52
N ARG A 37 -7.34 17.14 5.30
CA ARG A 37 -8.15 18.18 4.64
C ARG A 37 -8.26 17.98 3.13
N GLY A 38 -7.33 17.29 2.50
CA GLY A 38 -7.25 17.21 1.05
C GLY A 38 -6.22 16.18 0.60
N PRO A 39 -6.48 14.89 0.79
CA PRO A 39 -5.47 13.84 0.61
C PRO A 39 -4.90 13.76 -0.80
N THR A 40 -5.70 14.08 -1.82
CA THR A 40 -5.26 14.07 -3.21
C THR A 40 -4.46 15.32 -3.57
N TYR A 41 -4.79 16.47 -2.97
CA TYR A 41 -4.17 17.76 -3.28
C TYR A 41 -2.87 17.96 -2.49
N TYR A 42 -2.87 17.61 -1.21
CA TYR A 42 -1.71 17.70 -0.32
C TYR A 42 -0.89 16.41 -0.27
N SER A 43 -1.05 15.51 -1.25
CA SER A 43 -0.30 14.26 -1.28
C SER A 43 1.21 14.55 -1.41
N PRO A 44 2.04 14.26 -0.40
CA PRO A 44 3.49 14.49 -0.45
C PRO A 44 4.20 13.69 -1.55
N LEU A 45 3.58 12.58 -2.00
CA LEU A 45 4.06 11.76 -3.11
C LEU A 45 3.75 12.34 -4.49
N LYS A 46 2.83 13.31 -4.57
CA LYS A 46 2.44 13.99 -5.81
C LYS A 46 3.02 15.40 -5.87
N ASP A 47 2.93 16.12 -4.76
CA ASP A 47 3.38 17.51 -4.64
C ASP A 47 3.96 17.74 -3.24
N TRP A 48 5.28 17.55 -3.17
CA TRP A 48 6.03 17.70 -1.92
C TRP A 48 5.98 19.13 -1.39
N ALA A 49 6.07 20.13 -2.26
CA ALA A 49 6.11 21.53 -1.84
C ALA A 49 4.80 21.94 -1.15
N ASN A 50 3.66 21.60 -1.75
CA ASN A 50 2.35 21.88 -1.16
C ASN A 50 2.11 21.07 0.13
N ALA A 51 2.57 19.82 0.19
CA ALA A 51 2.49 19.02 1.40
C ALA A 51 3.33 19.62 2.54
N LYS A 52 4.54 20.11 2.24
CA LYS A 52 5.43 20.77 3.21
C LYS A 52 4.86 22.08 3.73
N LEU A 53 4.27 22.91 2.85
CA LEU A 53 3.54 24.11 3.29
C LEU A 53 2.39 23.76 4.24
N ARG A 54 1.64 22.70 3.93
CA ARG A 54 0.55 22.24 4.78
C ARG A 54 1.04 21.69 6.11
N GLN A 55 2.18 20.97 6.13
CA GLN A 55 2.84 20.53 7.37
C GLN A 55 3.18 21.74 8.26
N LYS A 56 3.70 22.83 7.68
CA LYS A 56 4.02 24.06 8.41
C LYS A 56 2.78 24.67 9.07
N GLU A 57 1.65 24.72 8.36
CA GLU A 57 0.39 25.23 8.93
C GLU A 57 -0.08 24.41 10.13
N VAL A 58 0.09 23.08 10.08
CA VAL A 58 -0.23 22.19 11.21
C VAL A 58 0.70 22.46 12.38
N LEU A 59 2.01 22.53 12.16
CA LEU A 59 2.99 22.83 13.21
C LEU A 59 2.71 24.19 13.87
N ASN A 60 2.40 25.21 13.08
CA ASN A 60 2.00 26.53 13.60
C ASN A 60 0.71 26.49 14.41
N ALA A 61 -0.26 25.64 14.04
CA ALA A 61 -1.46 25.43 14.84
C ALA A 61 -1.13 24.74 16.18
N MET A 62 -0.26 23.73 16.16
CA MET A 62 0.18 23.05 17.39
C MET A 62 0.93 23.98 18.36
N VAL A 63 1.73 24.92 17.84
CA VAL A 63 2.37 25.96 18.67
C VAL A 63 1.32 26.88 19.29
N ARG A 64 0.36 27.37 18.49
CA ARG A 64 -0.73 28.24 18.99
C ARG A 64 -1.58 27.57 20.07
N ASP A 65 -1.81 26.26 19.93
CA ASP A 65 -2.57 25.46 20.89
C ASP A 65 -1.72 24.99 22.09
N GLY A 66 -0.45 25.39 22.17
CA GLY A 66 0.47 25.06 23.26
C GLY A 66 0.84 23.57 23.33
N LYS A 67 0.69 22.82 22.24
CA LYS A 67 1.04 21.38 22.19
C LYS A 67 2.54 21.14 22.00
N VAL A 68 3.23 22.07 21.35
CA VAL A 68 4.68 22.05 21.10
C VAL A 68 5.24 23.47 21.22
N THR A 69 6.53 23.59 21.46
CA THR A 69 7.22 24.89 21.43
C THR A 69 7.55 25.31 20.00
N GLN A 70 7.79 26.60 19.77
CA GLN A 70 8.23 27.09 18.46
C GLN A 70 9.52 26.39 18.00
N ALA A 71 10.48 26.19 18.91
CA ALA A 71 11.72 25.49 18.59
C ALA A 71 11.49 24.03 18.15
N GLN A 72 10.58 23.31 18.81
CA GLN A 72 10.20 21.95 18.41
C GLN A 72 9.53 21.93 17.04
N ALA A 73 8.65 22.89 16.76
CA ALA A 73 8.01 23.04 15.46
C ALA A 73 9.02 23.34 14.35
N ASP A 74 9.98 24.24 14.60
CA ASP A 74 11.01 24.59 13.63
C ASP A 74 11.93 23.40 13.34
N GLN A 75 12.33 22.66 14.38
CA GLN A 75 13.11 21.44 14.23
C GLN A 75 12.36 20.37 13.42
N ALA A 76 11.10 20.11 13.75
CA ALA A 76 10.27 19.15 13.01
C ALA A 76 10.00 19.59 11.56
N TYR A 77 9.96 20.90 11.29
CA TYR A 77 9.83 21.40 9.92
C TYR A 77 11.12 21.19 9.11
N GLN A 78 12.29 21.28 9.73
CA GLN A 78 13.58 21.03 9.07
C GLN A 78 13.88 19.54 8.87
N GLU A 79 13.23 18.65 9.62
CA GLU A 79 13.39 17.21 9.47
C GLU A 79 13.06 16.75 8.05
N ASP A 80 13.98 15.97 7.48
CA ASP A 80 13.78 15.35 6.17
C ASP A 80 12.87 14.13 6.30
N VAL A 81 11.64 14.32 5.82
CA VAL A 81 10.63 13.27 5.71
C VAL A 81 10.19 13.08 4.26
N SER A 82 11.06 13.46 3.31
CA SER A 82 10.75 13.51 1.89
C SER A 82 10.72 12.13 1.22
N PRO A 83 9.84 11.93 0.23
CA PRO A 83 9.91 10.78 -0.65
C PRO A 83 11.10 10.88 -1.62
N PRO A 84 11.64 9.74 -2.08
CA PRO A 84 11.22 8.37 -1.79
C PRO A 84 11.88 7.76 -0.55
N ASN A 85 12.90 8.40 0.03
CA ASN A 85 13.74 7.79 1.06
C ASN A 85 12.99 7.54 2.38
N HIS A 86 12.11 8.47 2.77
CA HIS A 86 11.38 8.39 4.03
C HIS A 86 9.89 8.14 3.83
N MET A 87 9.42 8.17 2.58
CA MET A 87 8.00 8.04 2.27
C MET A 87 7.80 7.44 0.89
N PHE A 88 7.08 6.31 0.81
CA PHE A 88 6.73 5.68 -0.45
C PHE A 88 5.47 4.83 -0.29
N LEU A 89 4.68 4.68 -1.35
CA LEU A 89 3.59 3.72 -1.30
C LEU A 89 4.20 2.31 -1.21
N PRO A 90 3.65 1.42 -0.37
CA PRO A 90 4.06 0.02 -0.40
C PRO A 90 3.87 -0.47 -1.83
N ILE A 91 4.95 -0.98 -2.43
CA ILE A 91 4.88 -1.61 -3.73
C ILE A 91 4.05 -2.87 -3.51
N ASN A 92 2.78 -2.83 -3.90
CA ASN A 92 1.94 -4.02 -4.01
C ASN A 92 2.54 -4.88 -5.12
N LYS A 93 3.58 -5.65 -4.81
CA LYS A 93 4.06 -6.69 -5.70
C LYS A 93 2.95 -7.73 -5.72
N VAL A 94 2.12 -7.70 -6.76
CA VAL A 94 1.08 -8.71 -6.95
C VAL A 94 1.79 -10.02 -7.22
N VAL A 95 1.95 -10.80 -6.17
CA VAL A 95 2.50 -12.13 -6.24
C VAL A 95 1.40 -13.06 -6.75
N ALA A 96 1.68 -13.86 -7.78
CA ALA A 96 0.70 -14.77 -8.39
C ALA A 96 -0.57 -14.06 -8.92
N PRO A 97 -0.47 -13.14 -9.90
CA PRO A 97 -1.59 -12.31 -10.34
C PRO A 97 -2.83 -13.12 -10.79
N GLY A 98 -2.62 -14.28 -11.43
CA GLY A 98 -3.73 -15.19 -11.77
C GLY A 98 -4.48 -15.72 -10.55
N PHE A 99 -3.75 -16.15 -9.51
CA PHE A 99 -4.33 -16.65 -8.27
C PHE A 99 -5.01 -15.54 -7.47
N VAL A 100 -4.40 -14.35 -7.39
CA VAL A 100 -5.00 -13.19 -6.72
C VAL A 100 -6.32 -12.80 -7.39
N ASN A 101 -6.38 -12.81 -8.73
CA ASN A 101 -7.62 -12.56 -9.46
C ASN A 101 -8.69 -13.62 -9.17
N TYR A 102 -8.30 -14.89 -9.12
CA TYR A 102 -9.20 -15.98 -8.77
C TYR A 102 -9.82 -15.80 -7.38
N VAL A 103 -8.99 -15.57 -6.36
CA VAL A 103 -9.45 -15.34 -4.98
C VAL A 103 -10.30 -14.08 -4.88
N THR A 104 -9.92 -13.01 -5.58
CA THR A 104 -10.72 -11.77 -5.63
C THR A 104 -12.10 -12.03 -6.21
N GLY A 105 -12.21 -12.86 -7.25
CA GLY A 105 -13.49 -13.29 -7.81
C GLY A 105 -14.35 -14.06 -6.81
N LEU A 106 -13.76 -14.96 -6.02
CA LEU A 106 -14.45 -15.68 -4.95
C LEU A 106 -14.97 -14.72 -3.87
N LEU A 107 -14.14 -13.78 -3.43
CA LEU A 107 -14.51 -12.79 -2.42
C LEU A 107 -15.64 -11.88 -2.90
N ILE A 108 -15.61 -11.42 -4.16
CA ILE A 108 -16.70 -10.64 -4.76
C ILE A 108 -17.99 -11.45 -4.77
N LYS A 109 -17.93 -12.73 -5.13
CA LYS A 109 -19.11 -13.60 -5.17
C LYS A 109 -19.71 -13.82 -3.78
N GLN A 110 -18.88 -13.90 -2.74
CA GLN A 110 -19.32 -14.18 -1.37
C GLN A 110 -19.73 -12.93 -0.59
N PHE A 111 -19.00 -11.84 -0.74
CA PHE A 111 -19.14 -10.64 0.11
C PHE A 111 -19.60 -9.39 -0.66
N GLY A 112 -19.66 -9.45 -1.99
CA GLY A 112 -19.92 -8.31 -2.86
C GLY A 112 -18.68 -7.44 -3.08
N LYS A 113 -18.73 -6.60 -4.12
CA LYS A 113 -17.61 -5.71 -4.50
C LYS A 113 -17.25 -4.72 -3.39
N ASP A 114 -18.25 -4.11 -2.76
CA ASP A 114 -18.03 -3.02 -1.81
C ASP A 114 -17.27 -3.49 -0.56
N LYS A 115 -17.58 -4.68 -0.03
CA LYS A 115 -16.83 -5.26 1.10
C LYS A 115 -15.47 -5.81 0.69
N THR A 116 -15.34 -6.33 -0.53
CA THR A 116 -14.07 -6.88 -1.02
C THR A 116 -13.02 -5.79 -1.22
N TYR A 117 -13.42 -4.64 -1.79
CA TYR A 117 -12.52 -3.52 -2.06
C TYR A 117 -12.54 -2.43 -0.98
N GLY A 118 -13.54 -2.43 -0.09
CA GLY A 118 -13.69 -1.45 0.98
C GLY A 118 -12.68 -1.57 2.12
N GLY A 119 -11.81 -2.59 2.09
CA GLY A 119 -10.74 -2.81 3.07
C GLY A 119 -11.21 -3.54 4.33
N GLY A 120 -10.25 -3.91 5.19
CA GLY A 120 -10.50 -4.56 6.49
C GLY A 120 -10.51 -6.09 6.47
N LEU A 121 -10.54 -6.73 5.30
CA LEU A 121 -10.43 -8.19 5.19
C LEU A 121 -8.97 -8.65 5.32
N LYS A 122 -8.74 -9.65 6.20
CA LYS A 122 -7.52 -10.46 6.18
C LYS A 122 -7.84 -11.77 5.46
N VAL A 123 -7.21 -11.98 4.31
CA VAL A 123 -7.48 -13.12 3.43
C VAL A 123 -6.36 -14.14 3.61
N TYR A 124 -6.70 -15.30 4.16
CA TYR A 124 -5.81 -16.45 4.26
C TYR A 124 -6.19 -17.44 3.16
N THR A 125 -5.20 -17.89 2.38
CA THR A 125 -5.42 -18.75 1.21
C THR A 125 -4.53 -19.97 1.27
N THR A 126 -4.79 -20.93 0.39
CA THR A 126 -4.04 -22.15 0.19
C THR A 126 -2.79 -21.96 -0.69
N LEU A 127 -2.51 -20.73 -1.13
CA LEU A 127 -1.41 -20.43 -2.05
C LEU A 127 -0.08 -20.90 -1.49
N ASN A 128 0.53 -21.88 -2.15
CA ASN A 128 1.90 -22.28 -1.89
C ASN A 128 2.85 -21.54 -2.83
N MET A 129 3.59 -20.58 -2.28
CA MET A 129 4.51 -19.74 -3.04
C MET A 129 5.61 -20.51 -3.78
N LYS A 130 6.07 -21.64 -3.22
CA LYS A 130 7.10 -22.47 -3.85
C LYS A 130 6.54 -23.18 -5.08
N LEU A 131 5.34 -23.74 -4.97
CA LEU A 131 4.67 -24.42 -6.10
C LEU A 131 4.27 -23.42 -7.19
N GLN A 132 3.80 -22.24 -6.81
CA GLN A 132 3.49 -21.18 -7.77
C GLN A 132 4.72 -20.77 -8.59
N GLN A 133 5.88 -20.63 -7.95
CA GLN A 133 7.12 -20.29 -8.65
C GLN A 133 7.53 -21.41 -9.62
N ILE A 134 7.48 -22.67 -9.18
CA ILE A 134 7.78 -23.83 -10.04
C ILE A 134 6.86 -23.86 -11.27
N GLY A 135 5.55 -23.66 -11.08
CA GLY A 135 4.59 -23.63 -12.19
C GLY A 135 4.83 -22.46 -13.15
N GLN A 136 5.14 -21.28 -12.62
CA GLN A 136 5.47 -20.11 -13.43
C GLN A 136 6.74 -20.32 -14.25
N ASP A 137 7.78 -20.90 -13.65
CA ASP A 137 9.05 -21.21 -14.32
C ASP A 137 8.87 -22.28 -15.39
N ALA A 138 8.04 -23.31 -15.15
CA ALA A 138 7.72 -24.33 -16.13
C ALA A 138 6.99 -23.76 -17.36
N ILE A 139 6.00 -22.89 -17.15
CA ILE A 139 5.25 -22.25 -18.26
C ILE A 139 6.12 -21.27 -19.01
N THR A 140 6.86 -20.40 -18.33
CA THR A 140 7.72 -19.41 -18.98
C THR A 140 8.91 -20.07 -19.69
N GLY A 141 9.49 -21.11 -19.10
CA GLY A 141 10.51 -21.94 -19.74
C GLY A 141 10.00 -22.59 -21.02
N THR A 142 8.81 -23.20 -20.97
CA THR A 142 8.17 -23.83 -22.13
C THR A 142 7.85 -22.80 -23.21
N GLN A 143 7.24 -21.66 -22.85
CA GLN A 143 6.95 -20.57 -23.79
C GLN A 143 8.20 -20.05 -24.50
N ARG A 144 9.33 -19.87 -23.77
CA ARG A 144 10.60 -19.49 -24.39
C ARG A 144 11.08 -20.54 -25.38
N ALA A 145 11.01 -21.82 -25.01
CA ALA A 145 11.43 -22.94 -25.85
C ALA A 145 10.61 -23.06 -27.16
N ILE A 146 9.31 -22.74 -27.11
CA ILE A 146 8.42 -22.82 -28.30
C ILE A 146 8.07 -21.45 -28.89
N SER A 147 8.78 -20.39 -28.51
CA SER A 147 8.51 -19.01 -28.94
C SER A 147 8.55 -18.83 -30.46
N PHE A 148 9.37 -19.62 -31.16
CA PHE A 148 9.44 -19.67 -32.62
C PHE A 148 8.11 -20.04 -33.30
N ARG A 149 7.18 -20.67 -32.56
CA ARG A 149 5.82 -20.99 -33.01
C ARG A 149 4.81 -19.87 -32.72
N ARG A 150 5.27 -18.69 -32.29
CA ARG A 150 4.45 -17.52 -31.90
C ARG A 150 3.44 -17.81 -30.77
N VAL A 151 3.75 -18.76 -29.88
CA VAL A 151 2.92 -19.03 -28.70
C VAL A 151 3.15 -17.92 -27.66
N GLN A 152 2.07 -17.26 -27.25
CA GLN A 152 2.11 -16.13 -26.30
C GLN A 152 1.38 -16.39 -24.97
N GLN A 153 0.69 -17.53 -24.85
CA GLN A 153 -0.16 -17.84 -23.69
C GLN A 153 0.08 -19.25 -23.18
N GLY A 154 -0.11 -19.44 -21.88
CA GLY A 154 -0.01 -20.72 -21.20
C GLY A 154 -0.75 -20.64 -19.88
N ALA A 155 -1.43 -21.71 -19.49
CA ALA A 155 -2.18 -21.81 -18.26
C ALA A 155 -1.76 -23.07 -17.51
N LEU A 156 -1.66 -22.98 -16.19
CA LEU A 156 -1.39 -24.10 -15.30
C LEU A 156 -2.29 -23.94 -14.07
N VAL A 157 -2.95 -25.03 -13.69
CA VAL A 157 -3.71 -25.14 -12.45
C VAL A 157 -3.18 -26.36 -11.71
N ALA A 158 -2.79 -26.16 -10.45
CA ALA A 158 -2.45 -27.25 -9.54
C ALA A 158 -3.57 -27.36 -8.51
N ILE A 159 -3.96 -28.58 -8.17
CA ILE A 159 -5.02 -28.86 -7.20
C ILE A 159 -4.48 -29.93 -6.25
N ASP A 160 -4.67 -29.73 -4.95
CA ASP A 160 -4.50 -30.79 -3.97
C ASP A 160 -5.63 -31.82 -4.15
N PRO A 161 -5.31 -33.08 -4.53
CA PRO A 161 -6.31 -34.09 -4.82
C PRO A 161 -7.09 -34.58 -3.58
N THR A 162 -6.61 -34.28 -2.37
CA THR A 162 -7.26 -34.70 -1.12
C THR A 162 -8.26 -33.67 -0.60
N SER A 163 -7.96 -32.38 -0.79
CA SER A 163 -8.76 -31.27 -0.27
C SER A 163 -9.51 -30.48 -1.34
N GLY A 164 -9.17 -30.66 -2.62
CA GLY A 164 -9.67 -29.85 -3.73
C GLY A 164 -9.16 -28.40 -3.72
N ALA A 165 -8.19 -28.09 -2.85
CA ALA A 165 -7.58 -26.77 -2.76
C ALA A 165 -6.73 -26.45 -3.99
N ILE A 166 -6.81 -25.20 -4.45
CA ILE A 166 -5.95 -24.63 -5.51
C ILE A 166 -4.81 -23.86 -4.86
#